data_AF-A0A8T0T6N1-F1
#
_entry.id   AF-A0A8T0T6N1-F1
#
_cell.length_a   1.000
_cell.length_b   1.000
_cell.length_c   1.000
_cell.angle_alpha   90.00
_cell.angle_beta   90.00
_cell.angle_gamma   90.00
#
_symmetry.space_group_name_H-M   'P 1'
#
loop_
_entity.id
_entity.type
_entity.pdbx_description
1 polymer ?
#
loop_
_entity_poly.entity_id
_entity_poly.type
_entity_poly.pdbx_seq_one_letter_code
_entity_poly.pdbx_strand_id
1 'polypeptide(L)'
;MMESSYVPYLRAHLQQISASLSTASCAPPVAEEEECRDEAAALGLKMLAIAAILVSGATGVAIPLVGRRWRGRGAAPPSSSSTGGLFVLAKAFAAGVILATGFVHMLDDANDALSDPCLPAVPWRRFPFPGFVAMLAALGTLVVDFVGTHMYEQKHRSEEEQAAAANGSSREDIAAALLEDGALAARGDVDGRDGGGHKEDAMHIVGMRAHAAAHRHSHAHGRGSCHGGGTYDTHAHGHGHDEEPSQSRHVVVSQVLELGIVSHSVIIGLSLGVSQSPCTIRPLVAALSFHQFFEGFALGGCISEAQFKSSSALLMAIFFAITTPAGITVGAGVASFYNPNSPRALVVEGILDSMSAGILIYMALVDLIAADFLSKRMSCNPRLQVGSYIALFLGAMAMASLAIWA
;
A
#
# COMPACT_ATOMS: atom_id res chain seq x y z
N MET A 1 45.97 -18.70 -19.57
CA MET A 1 45.89 -19.52 -18.33
C MET A 1 44.72 -19.14 -17.41
N MET A 2 44.24 -17.88 -17.39
CA MET A 2 43.05 -17.52 -16.60
C MET A 2 41.73 -18.09 -17.14
N GLU A 3 41.50 -18.15 -18.47
CA GLU A 3 40.23 -18.64 -19.03
C GLU A 3 39.92 -20.12 -18.73
N SER A 4 40.93 -20.99 -18.62
CA SER A 4 40.72 -22.43 -18.43
C SER A 4 40.20 -22.79 -17.04
N SER A 5 40.34 -21.91 -16.06
CA SER A 5 39.93 -22.18 -14.68
C SER A 5 38.48 -21.75 -14.39
N TYR A 6 37.92 -20.81 -15.16
CA TYR A 6 36.55 -20.30 -14.92
C TYR A 6 35.46 -21.14 -15.59
N VAL A 7 35.75 -21.76 -16.75
CA VAL A 7 34.79 -22.59 -17.48
C VAL A 7 34.16 -23.72 -16.64
N PRO A 8 34.91 -24.51 -15.84
CA PRO A 8 34.30 -25.54 -15.00
C PRO A 8 33.43 -24.96 -13.87
N TYR A 9 33.83 -23.83 -13.27
CA TYR A 9 33.02 -23.14 -12.26
C TYR A 9 31.74 -22.55 -12.86
N LEU A 10 31.82 -21.94 -14.04
CA LEU A 10 30.68 -21.39 -14.75
C LEU A 10 29.69 -22.49 -15.15
N ARG A 11 30.18 -23.64 -15.64
CA ARG A 11 29.32 -24.81 -15.92
C ARG A 11 28.66 -25.34 -14.67
N ALA A 12 29.39 -25.46 -13.56
CA ALA A 12 28.81 -25.91 -12.29
C ALA A 12 27.71 -24.96 -11.80
N HIS A 13 27.93 -23.64 -11.91
CA HIS A 13 26.91 -22.63 -11.61
C HIS A 13 25.70 -22.71 -12.54
N LEU A 14 25.92 -22.83 -13.85
CA LEU A 14 24.83 -22.97 -14.83
C LEU A 14 24.04 -24.27 -14.62
N GLN A 15 24.71 -25.36 -14.24
CA GLN A 15 24.06 -26.61 -13.88
C GLN A 15 23.20 -26.47 -12.63
N GLN A 16 23.68 -25.79 -11.60
CA GLN A 16 22.89 -25.49 -10.39
C GLN A 16 21.67 -24.62 -10.70
N ILE A 17 21.83 -23.57 -11.52
CA ILE A 17 20.71 -22.72 -11.97
C ILE A 17 19.71 -23.54 -12.80
N SER A 18 20.19 -24.42 -13.68
CA SER A 18 19.32 -25.29 -14.47
C SER A 18 18.55 -26.29 -13.61
N ALA A 19 19.15 -26.77 -12.51
CA ALA A 19 18.49 -27.66 -11.56
C ALA A 19 17.32 -26.96 -10.85
N SER A 20 17.44 -25.65 -10.59
CA SER A 20 16.35 -24.82 -10.05
C SER A 20 15.18 -24.62 -11.00
N LEU A 21 15.34 -24.93 -12.30
CA LEU A 21 14.26 -24.88 -13.29
C LEU A 21 13.54 -26.23 -13.46
N SER A 22 13.99 -27.27 -12.77
CA SER A 22 13.40 -28.60 -12.84
C SER A 22 11.97 -28.61 -12.29
N THR A 23 11.09 -29.34 -12.97
CA THR A 23 9.72 -29.65 -12.52
C THR A 23 9.60 -31.02 -11.85
N ALA A 24 10.72 -31.76 -11.75
CA ALA A 24 10.74 -33.06 -11.09
C ALA A 24 10.51 -32.90 -9.58
N SER A 25 9.75 -33.82 -8.97
CA SER A 25 9.62 -33.91 -7.51
C SER A 25 10.97 -34.13 -6.85
N CYS A 26 11.23 -33.39 -5.78
CA CYS A 26 12.45 -33.51 -5.00
C CYS A 26 12.50 -34.72 -4.07
N ALA A 27 11.38 -35.13 -3.48
CA ALA A 27 11.26 -36.30 -2.61
C ALA A 27 9.80 -36.78 -2.54
N PRO A 28 9.54 -38.05 -2.15
CA PRO A 28 8.19 -38.46 -1.75
C PRO A 28 7.74 -37.71 -0.49
N PRO A 29 6.42 -37.50 -0.31
CA PRO A 29 5.86 -36.77 0.84
C PRO A 29 6.23 -37.45 2.16
N VAL A 30 6.38 -36.64 3.21
CA VAL A 30 6.79 -37.09 4.55
C VAL A 30 5.61 -37.81 5.23
N ALA A 31 5.87 -38.77 6.13
CA ALA A 31 4.82 -39.58 6.76
C ALA A 31 3.72 -38.77 7.50
N GLU A 32 4.04 -37.55 7.96
CA GLU A 32 3.08 -36.63 8.58
C GLU A 32 2.07 -36.03 7.58
N GLU A 33 2.46 -35.86 6.30
CA GLU A 33 1.55 -35.40 5.24
C GLU A 33 0.52 -36.47 4.86
N GLU A 34 0.86 -37.76 4.98
CA GLU A 34 -0.07 -38.86 4.67
C GLU A 34 -1.17 -39.01 5.73
N GLU A 35 -0.86 -38.79 7.01
CA GLU A 35 -1.84 -38.90 8.10
C GLU A 35 -2.92 -37.80 8.03
N CYS A 36 -2.56 -36.64 7.48
CA CYS A 36 -3.42 -35.47 7.33
C CYS A 36 -3.99 -35.29 5.90
N ARG A 37 -3.90 -36.29 5.01
CA ARG A 37 -4.38 -36.17 3.62
C ARG A 37 -5.81 -36.67 3.46
N ASP A 38 -6.73 -35.76 3.16
CA ASP A 38 -8.12 -36.06 2.82
C ASP A 38 -8.62 -35.05 1.78
N GLU A 39 -8.67 -35.46 0.52
CA GLU A 39 -9.04 -34.61 -0.61
C GLU A 39 -10.51 -34.17 -0.57
N ALA A 40 -11.41 -35.01 -0.03
CA ALA A 40 -12.83 -34.69 0.06
C ALA A 40 -13.09 -33.63 1.16
N ALA A 41 -12.47 -33.80 2.33
CA ALA A 41 -12.52 -32.81 3.39
C ALA A 41 -11.79 -31.51 2.99
N ALA A 42 -10.65 -31.62 2.29
CA ALA A 42 -9.91 -30.48 1.79
C ALA A 42 -10.75 -29.65 0.80
N LEU A 43 -11.49 -30.30 -0.11
CA LEU A 43 -12.37 -29.60 -1.04
C LEU A 43 -13.51 -28.85 -0.33
N GLY A 44 -14.11 -29.46 0.69
CA GLY A 44 -15.10 -28.79 1.54
C GLY A 44 -14.52 -27.56 2.26
N LEU A 45 -13.30 -27.67 2.78
CA LEU A 45 -12.59 -26.57 3.43
C LEU A 45 -12.19 -25.46 2.44
N LYS A 46 -11.82 -25.79 1.21
CA LYS A 46 -11.55 -24.80 0.14
C LYS A 46 -12.79 -23.97 -0.19
N MET A 47 -13.96 -24.60 -0.28
CA MET A 47 -15.22 -23.88 -0.52
C MET A 47 -15.59 -22.97 0.66
N LEU A 48 -15.36 -23.45 1.89
CA LEU A 48 -15.51 -22.62 3.09
C LEU A 48 -14.52 -21.45 3.09
N ALA A 49 -13.27 -21.68 2.71
CA ALA A 49 -12.23 -20.65 2.58
C ALA A 49 -12.65 -19.55 1.61
N ILE A 50 -13.10 -19.94 0.41
CA ILE A 50 -13.60 -19.02 -0.62
C ILE A 50 -14.71 -18.13 -0.05
N ALA A 51 -15.71 -18.73 0.61
CA ALA A 51 -16.83 -17.98 1.17
C ALA A 51 -16.37 -17.05 2.32
N ALA A 52 -15.54 -17.54 3.25
CA ALA A 52 -15.08 -16.79 4.41
C ALA A 52 -14.17 -15.60 4.01
N ILE A 53 -13.24 -15.81 3.09
CA ILE A 53 -12.31 -14.78 2.60
C ILE A 53 -13.06 -13.72 1.79
N LEU A 54 -13.99 -14.13 0.92
CA LEU A 54 -14.81 -13.19 0.14
C LEU A 54 -15.66 -12.32 1.06
N VAL A 55 -16.35 -12.91 2.04
CA VAL A 55 -17.18 -12.17 2.99
C VAL A 55 -16.33 -11.25 3.85
N SER A 56 -15.25 -11.75 4.45
CA SER A 56 -14.37 -10.94 5.31
C SER A 56 -13.75 -9.77 4.54
N GLY A 57 -13.20 -10.00 3.35
CA GLY A 57 -12.65 -8.95 2.49
C GLY A 57 -13.68 -7.90 2.06
N ALA A 58 -14.86 -8.34 1.60
CA ALA A 58 -15.93 -7.42 1.21
C ALA A 58 -16.42 -6.57 2.40
N THR A 59 -16.53 -7.18 3.58
CA THR A 59 -16.95 -6.47 4.80
C THR A 59 -15.87 -5.47 5.25
N GLY A 60 -14.60 -5.87 5.19
CA GLY A 60 -13.44 -5.01 5.49
C GLY A 60 -13.45 -3.74 4.65
N VAL A 61 -13.58 -3.85 3.33
CA VAL A 61 -13.62 -2.69 2.42
C VAL A 61 -14.89 -1.85 2.59
N ALA A 62 -16.04 -2.49 2.84
CA ALA A 62 -17.32 -1.79 2.95
C ALA A 62 -17.42 -0.87 4.18
N ILE A 63 -16.82 -1.25 5.32
CA ILE A 63 -16.92 -0.51 6.58
C ILE A 63 -16.45 0.95 6.44
N PRO A 64 -15.22 1.24 5.97
CA PRO A 64 -14.77 2.61 5.74
C PRO A 64 -15.61 3.38 4.71
N LEU A 65 -16.01 2.72 3.61
CA LEU A 65 -16.77 3.34 2.51
C LEU A 65 -18.18 3.78 2.93
N VAL A 66 -18.89 2.94 3.69
CA VAL A 66 -20.21 3.27 4.25
C VAL A 66 -20.08 4.40 5.27
N GLY A 67 -19.02 4.38 6.10
CA GLY A 67 -18.70 5.44 7.04
C GLY A 67 -18.58 6.82 6.38
N ARG A 68 -18.01 6.90 5.17
CA ARG A 68 -17.97 8.13 4.36
C ARG A 68 -19.38 8.56 3.91
N ARG A 69 -20.19 7.64 3.38
CA ARG A 69 -21.54 7.96 2.86
C ARG A 69 -22.47 8.50 3.95
N TRP A 70 -22.34 8.02 5.18
CA TRP A 70 -23.12 8.51 6.32
C TRP A 70 -22.66 9.89 6.78
N ARG A 71 -21.34 10.14 6.76
CA ARG A 71 -20.76 11.46 7.09
C ARG A 71 -21.15 12.55 6.06
N GLY A 72 -21.26 12.19 4.78
CA GLY A 72 -21.64 13.11 3.70
C GLY A 72 -23.14 13.45 3.61
N ARG A 73 -24.02 12.76 4.36
CA ARG A 73 -25.48 12.97 4.33
C ARG A 73 -26.04 13.79 5.50
N GLY A 74 -25.18 14.38 6.34
CA GLY A 74 -25.59 15.20 7.48
C GLY A 74 -26.22 14.44 8.66
N ALA A 75 -26.32 13.11 8.58
CA ALA A 75 -26.78 12.29 9.69
C ALA A 75 -25.64 12.09 10.69
N ALA A 76 -25.56 12.96 11.70
CA ALA A 76 -24.64 12.80 12.80
C ALA A 76 -24.91 11.44 13.50
N PRO A 77 -23.93 10.51 13.53
CA PRO A 77 -24.05 9.33 14.38
C PRO A 77 -24.06 9.79 15.85
N PRO A 78 -24.75 9.07 16.75
CA PRO A 78 -24.79 9.46 18.16
C PRO A 78 -23.37 9.45 18.75
N SER A 79 -22.95 10.56 19.36
CA SER A 79 -21.66 10.82 20.06
C SER A 79 -20.42 11.20 19.21
N SER A 80 -20.36 12.50 18.87
CA SER A 80 -19.41 13.20 17.98
C SER A 80 -17.92 13.27 18.39
N SER A 81 -17.41 12.44 19.30
CA SER A 81 -15.96 12.40 19.64
C SER A 81 -15.37 10.98 19.67
N SER A 82 -16.18 9.95 19.90
CA SER A 82 -15.73 8.56 20.02
C SER A 82 -15.57 7.87 18.65
N THR A 83 -16.53 8.06 17.73
CA THR A 83 -16.56 7.38 16.42
C THR A 83 -15.39 7.77 15.51
N GLY A 84 -14.96 9.03 15.56
CA GLY A 84 -13.80 9.50 14.81
C GLY A 84 -12.46 9.03 15.37
N GLY A 85 -12.40 8.75 16.67
CA GLY A 85 -11.25 8.14 17.33
C GLY A 85 -11.16 6.66 17.00
N LEU A 86 -12.26 5.91 17.17
CA LEU A 86 -12.32 4.47 16.89
C LEU A 86 -11.87 4.13 15.46
N PHE A 87 -12.25 4.92 14.46
CA PHE A 87 -11.78 4.74 13.09
C PHE A 87 -10.25 4.89 12.95
N VAL A 88 -9.65 5.85 13.65
CA VAL A 88 -8.20 6.07 13.65
C VAL A 88 -7.47 4.93 14.37
N LEU A 89 -8.01 4.46 15.51
CA LEU A 89 -7.45 3.29 16.20
C LEU A 89 -7.57 2.03 15.33
N ALA A 90 -8.69 1.84 14.62
CA ALA A 90 -8.88 0.72 13.71
C ALA A 90 -7.92 0.78 12.51
N LYS A 91 -7.67 1.98 11.95
CA LYS A 91 -6.64 2.19 10.90
C LYS A 91 -5.25 1.84 11.41
N ALA A 92 -4.89 2.29 12.61
CA ALA A 92 -3.62 1.94 13.24
C ALA A 92 -3.49 0.43 13.50
N PHE A 93 -4.53 -0.22 14.00
CA PHE A 93 -4.57 -1.67 14.18
C PHE A 93 -4.36 -2.41 12.85
N ALA A 94 -5.09 -2.02 11.80
CA ALA A 94 -4.96 -2.61 10.47
C ALA A 94 -3.54 -2.44 9.89
N ALA A 95 -2.92 -1.26 10.06
CA ALA A 95 -1.54 -1.03 9.66
C ALA A 95 -0.57 -1.98 10.37
N GLY A 96 -0.82 -2.29 11.65
CA GLY A 96 -0.04 -3.26 12.42
C GLY A 96 -0.20 -4.69 11.89
N VAL A 97 -1.44 -5.08 11.56
CA VAL A 97 -1.73 -6.38 10.94
C VAL A 97 -0.96 -6.52 9.63
N ILE A 98 -1.04 -5.54 8.72
CA ILE A 98 -0.35 -5.57 7.42
C ILE A 98 1.17 -5.62 7.58
N LEU A 99 1.72 -4.85 8.53
CA LEU A 99 3.15 -4.87 8.82
C LEU A 99 3.61 -6.27 9.25
N ALA A 100 2.84 -6.93 10.13
CA ALA A 100 3.12 -8.29 10.56
C ALA A 100 2.89 -9.32 9.45
N THR A 101 1.90 -9.14 8.58
CA THR A 101 1.72 -9.99 7.38
C THR A 101 2.98 -9.97 6.51
N GLY A 102 3.54 -8.79 6.26
CA GLY A 102 4.76 -8.66 5.45
C GLY A 102 5.98 -9.31 6.11
N PHE A 103 6.21 -9.10 7.40
CA PHE A 103 7.41 -9.58 8.09
C PHE A 103 7.35 -11.02 8.59
N VAL A 104 6.20 -11.45 9.13
CA VAL A 104 6.08 -12.71 9.87
C VAL A 104 5.48 -13.81 9.01
N HIS A 105 4.59 -13.47 8.07
CA HIS A 105 3.96 -14.47 7.21
C HIS A 105 4.67 -14.55 5.86
N MET A 106 4.65 -13.48 5.07
CA MET A 106 5.16 -13.52 3.70
C MET A 106 6.67 -13.69 3.58
N LEU A 107 7.42 -12.97 4.41
CA LEU A 107 8.87 -13.11 4.37
C LEU A 107 9.34 -14.47 4.91
N ASP A 108 8.57 -15.09 5.80
CA ASP A 108 8.85 -16.41 6.37
C ASP A 108 8.51 -17.52 5.36
N ASP A 109 7.34 -17.48 4.74
CA ASP A 109 6.95 -18.38 3.64
C ASP A 109 7.98 -18.33 2.50
N ALA A 110 8.44 -17.11 2.14
CA ALA A 110 9.49 -16.94 1.16
C ALA A 110 10.84 -17.54 1.60
N ASN A 111 11.15 -17.44 2.89
CA ASN A 111 12.36 -18.01 3.46
C ASN A 111 12.32 -19.53 3.46
N ASP A 112 11.19 -20.13 3.80
CA ASP A 112 11.00 -21.58 3.78
C ASP A 112 11.10 -22.12 2.36
N ALA A 113 10.44 -21.47 1.39
CA ALA A 113 10.51 -21.87 -0.02
C ALA A 113 11.94 -21.79 -0.59
N LEU A 114 12.69 -20.70 -0.33
CA LEU A 114 14.04 -20.52 -0.88
C LEU A 114 15.14 -21.24 -0.07
N SER A 115 14.86 -21.65 1.16
CA SER A 115 15.80 -22.39 2.00
C SER A 115 15.58 -23.90 1.96
N ASP A 116 14.58 -24.37 1.22
CA ASP A 116 14.21 -25.78 1.15
C ASP A 116 15.38 -26.67 0.67
N PRO A 117 15.60 -27.85 1.28
CA PRO A 117 16.62 -28.81 0.86
C PRO A 117 16.52 -29.27 -0.61
N CYS A 118 15.34 -29.18 -1.22
CA CYS A 118 15.05 -29.40 -2.63
C CYS A 118 15.86 -28.47 -3.55
N LEU A 119 16.24 -27.29 -3.07
CA LEU A 119 17.02 -26.33 -3.83
C LEU A 119 18.53 -26.56 -3.70
N PRO A 120 19.30 -26.31 -4.77
CA PRO A 120 20.76 -26.39 -4.70
C PRO A 120 21.29 -25.37 -3.69
N ALA A 121 22.30 -25.78 -2.91
CA ALA A 121 22.86 -24.95 -1.84
C ALA A 121 23.40 -23.59 -2.31
N VAL A 122 23.77 -23.49 -3.59
CA VAL A 122 24.17 -22.24 -4.22
C VAL A 122 23.23 -21.96 -5.41
N PRO A 123 22.69 -20.74 -5.54
CA PRO A 123 22.88 -19.58 -4.68
C PRO A 123 21.92 -19.52 -3.47
N TRP A 124 20.82 -20.27 -3.50
CA TRP A 124 19.62 -20.06 -2.67
C TRP A 124 19.86 -20.12 -1.16
N ARG A 125 20.56 -21.15 -0.65
CA ARG A 125 20.78 -21.33 0.80
C ARG A 125 21.97 -20.57 1.38
N ARG A 126 22.82 -19.96 0.53
CA ARG A 126 24.03 -19.24 1.01
C ARG A 126 23.85 -17.74 1.16
N PHE A 127 22.80 -17.19 0.57
CA PHE A 127 22.53 -15.76 0.59
C PHE A 127 21.06 -15.56 0.94
N PRO A 128 20.71 -14.58 1.80
CA PRO A 128 19.32 -14.31 2.18
C PRO A 128 18.57 -13.65 1.02
N PHE A 129 18.29 -14.42 -0.03
CA PHE A 129 17.50 -14.00 -1.18
C PHE A 129 16.14 -13.44 -0.80
N PRO A 130 15.39 -14.01 0.18
CA PRO A 130 14.10 -13.47 0.54
C PRO A 130 14.16 -12.00 0.95
N GLY A 131 15.02 -11.69 1.93
CA GLY A 131 15.23 -10.34 2.41
C GLY A 131 15.81 -9.40 1.34
N PHE A 132 16.71 -9.88 0.48
CA PHE A 132 17.26 -9.10 -0.62
C PHE A 132 16.18 -8.69 -1.64
N VAL A 133 15.34 -9.63 -2.05
CA VAL A 133 14.26 -9.36 -3.02
C VAL A 133 13.19 -8.46 -2.38
N ALA A 134 12.84 -8.69 -1.12
CA ALA A 134 11.92 -7.81 -0.38
C ALA A 134 12.44 -6.38 -0.27
N MET A 135 13.74 -6.19 0.02
CA MET A 135 14.36 -4.88 0.05
C MET A 135 14.33 -4.20 -1.32
N LEU A 136 14.66 -4.92 -2.40
CA LEU A 136 14.59 -4.36 -3.75
C LEU A 136 13.16 -4.00 -4.15
N ALA A 137 12.18 -4.81 -3.78
CA ALA A 137 10.78 -4.53 -4.02
C ALA A 137 10.34 -3.26 -3.27
N ALA A 138 10.66 -3.12 -1.97
CA ALA A 138 10.37 -1.93 -1.19
C ALA A 138 11.01 -0.65 -1.77
N LEU A 139 12.27 -0.72 -2.21
CA LEU A 139 12.95 0.40 -2.88
C LEU A 139 12.32 0.72 -4.25
N GLY A 140 11.93 -0.31 -5.00
CA GLY A 140 11.19 -0.15 -6.25
C GLY A 140 9.86 0.55 -6.02
N THR A 141 9.11 0.14 -5.00
CA THR A 141 7.86 0.77 -4.56
C THR A 141 8.06 2.24 -4.21
N LEU A 142 9.11 2.57 -3.44
CA LEU A 142 9.49 3.96 -3.15
C LEU A 142 9.74 4.79 -4.42
N VAL A 143 10.47 4.23 -5.39
CA VAL A 143 10.75 4.93 -6.66
C VAL A 143 9.45 5.15 -7.45
N VAL A 144 8.57 4.14 -7.51
CA VAL A 144 7.28 4.25 -8.20
C VAL A 144 6.40 5.30 -7.53
N ASP A 145 6.32 5.29 -6.20
CA ASP A 145 5.56 6.26 -5.43
C ASP A 145 6.08 7.70 -5.66
N PHE A 146 7.39 7.89 -5.63
CA PHE A 146 8.03 9.18 -5.88
C PHE A 146 7.80 9.68 -7.32
N VAL A 147 8.09 8.85 -8.32
CA VAL A 147 7.95 9.22 -9.74
C VAL A 147 6.49 9.45 -10.09
N GLY A 148 5.58 8.59 -9.63
CA GLY A 148 4.15 8.74 -9.89
C GLY A 148 3.59 10.00 -9.27
N THR A 149 3.98 10.32 -8.04
CA THR A 149 3.63 11.57 -7.38
C THR A 149 4.12 12.78 -8.19
N HIS A 150 5.39 12.79 -8.59
CA HIS A 150 6.00 13.89 -9.32
C HIS A 150 5.36 14.10 -10.70
N MET A 151 5.13 13.02 -11.46
CA MET A 151 4.48 13.10 -12.77
C MET A 151 3.07 13.65 -12.67
N TYR A 152 2.31 13.25 -11.65
CA TYR A 152 0.96 13.75 -11.47
C TYR A 152 0.95 15.22 -11.03
N GLU A 153 1.80 15.61 -10.08
CA GLU A 153 1.94 17.01 -9.66
C GLU A 153 2.33 17.92 -10.84
N GLN A 154 3.23 17.47 -11.73
CA GLN A 154 3.57 18.19 -12.95
C GLN A 154 2.39 18.33 -13.91
N LYS A 155 1.61 17.25 -14.09
CA LYS A 155 0.45 17.27 -14.98
C LYS A 155 -0.63 18.22 -14.45
N HIS A 156 -0.93 18.17 -13.16
CA HIS A 156 -1.94 19.04 -12.55
C HIS A 156 -1.52 20.51 -12.60
N ARG A 157 -0.23 20.80 -12.34
CA ARG A 157 0.32 22.15 -12.52
C ARG A 157 0.17 22.64 -13.95
N SER A 158 0.45 21.80 -14.94
CA SER A 158 0.30 22.17 -16.36
C SER A 158 -1.15 22.42 -16.78
N GLU A 159 -2.10 21.66 -16.22
CA GLU A 159 -3.54 21.83 -16.46
C GLU A 159 -4.07 23.09 -15.76
N GLU A 160 -3.61 23.40 -14.55
CA GLU A 160 -3.93 24.63 -13.82
C GLU A 160 -3.36 25.88 -14.52
N GLU A 161 -2.10 25.81 -14.99
CA GLU A 161 -1.48 26.88 -15.79
C GLU A 161 -2.23 27.11 -17.10
N GLN A 162 -2.69 26.05 -17.77
CA GLN A 162 -3.50 26.16 -19.00
C GLN A 162 -4.92 26.70 -18.72
N ALA A 163 -5.56 26.30 -17.62
CA ALA A 163 -6.85 26.83 -17.22
C ALA A 163 -6.77 28.32 -16.82
N ALA A 164 -5.69 28.71 -16.15
CA ALA A 164 -5.39 30.09 -15.81
C ALA A 164 -5.12 30.94 -17.06
N ALA A 165 -4.37 30.41 -18.04
CA ALA A 165 -4.12 31.07 -19.31
C ALA A 165 -5.41 31.24 -20.15
N ALA A 166 -6.29 30.23 -20.16
CA ALA A 166 -7.57 30.30 -20.87
C ALA A 166 -8.53 31.34 -20.24
N ASN A 167 -8.58 31.43 -18.91
CA ASN A 167 -9.37 32.45 -18.21
C ASN A 167 -8.78 33.86 -18.35
N GLY A 168 -7.44 33.97 -18.43
CA GLY A 168 -6.74 35.23 -18.72
C GLY A 168 -7.09 35.77 -20.11
N SER A 169 -6.99 34.93 -21.14
CA SER A 169 -7.36 35.26 -22.53
C SER A 169 -8.81 35.70 -22.64
N SER A 170 -9.76 34.97 -22.02
CA SER A 170 -11.18 35.35 -22.04
C SER A 170 -11.45 36.71 -21.39
N ARG A 171 -10.70 37.06 -20.35
CA ARG A 171 -10.82 38.36 -19.68
C ARG A 171 -10.22 39.51 -20.50
N GLU A 172 -9.15 39.25 -21.25
CA GLU A 172 -8.57 40.20 -22.21
C GLU A 172 -9.48 40.42 -23.43
N ASP A 173 -10.10 39.35 -23.96
CA ASP A 173 -11.05 39.43 -25.07
C ASP A 173 -12.33 40.19 -24.68
N ILE A 174 -12.85 39.97 -23.47
CA ILE A 174 -13.99 40.72 -22.93
C ILE A 174 -13.62 42.19 -22.67
N ALA A 175 -12.40 42.46 -22.16
CA ALA A 175 -11.92 43.82 -21.98
C ALA A 175 -11.73 44.55 -23.32
N ALA A 176 -11.23 43.86 -24.35
CA ALA A 176 -11.09 44.41 -25.70
C ALA A 176 -12.46 44.72 -26.33
N ALA A 177 -13.46 43.83 -26.17
CA ALA A 177 -14.82 44.06 -26.66
C ALA A 177 -15.53 45.22 -25.93
N LEU A 178 -15.26 45.43 -24.64
CA LEU A 178 -15.79 46.56 -23.86
C LEU A 178 -15.12 47.91 -24.22
N LEU A 179 -13.91 47.88 -24.77
CA LEU A 179 -13.21 49.08 -25.25
C LEU A 179 -13.70 49.54 -26.63
N GLU A 180 -14.29 48.66 -27.45
CA GLU A 180 -14.86 49.04 -28.75
C GLU A 180 -16.20 49.80 -28.65
N ASP A 181 -16.97 49.61 -27.57
CA ASP A 181 -18.30 50.25 -27.39
C ASP A 181 -18.25 51.53 -26.50
N GLY A 182 -17.08 51.88 -25.97
CA GLY A 182 -16.92 52.88 -24.91
C GLY A 182 -16.05 54.07 -25.28
N ALA A 183 -16.48 54.89 -26.24
CA ALA A 183 -15.93 56.24 -26.37
C ALA A 183 -16.37 57.11 -25.17
N LEU A 184 -15.57 57.19 -24.09
CA LEU A 184 -15.32 58.41 -23.30
C LEU A 184 -14.47 58.17 -22.03
N ALA A 185 -13.34 58.89 -21.96
CA ALA A 185 -12.67 59.45 -20.78
C ALA A 185 -12.17 58.53 -19.64
N ALA A 186 -10.86 58.44 -19.44
CA ALA A 186 -10.09 59.39 -18.63
C ALA A 186 -8.62 58.93 -18.46
N ARG A 187 -7.72 59.92 -18.50
CA ARG A 187 -6.27 59.84 -18.23
C ARG A 187 -5.96 59.38 -16.79
N GLY A 188 -4.84 58.67 -16.62
CA GLY A 188 -4.23 58.43 -15.31
C GLY A 188 -2.93 57.61 -15.34
N ASP A 189 -1.85 58.28 -15.73
CA ASP A 189 -0.43 58.11 -15.34
C ASP A 189 0.35 56.80 -15.53
N VAL A 190 1.58 57.00 -15.99
CA VAL A 190 2.65 56.05 -16.26
C VAL A 190 3.56 55.97 -15.03
N ASP A 191 3.85 54.77 -14.51
CA ASP A 191 5.19 54.47 -14.02
C ASP A 191 5.54 53.01 -14.34
N GLY A 192 6.59 52.86 -15.13
CA GLY A 192 7.18 51.57 -15.45
C GLY A 192 8.27 51.24 -14.45
N ARG A 193 8.25 50.01 -13.93
CA ARG A 193 9.49 49.36 -13.49
C ARG A 193 9.47 47.89 -13.86
N ASP A 194 10.30 47.64 -14.85
CA ASP A 194 10.82 46.36 -15.30
C ASP A 194 11.48 45.59 -14.13
N GLY A 195 11.32 44.28 -14.13
CA GLY A 195 11.75 43.42 -13.03
C GLY A 195 11.63 41.94 -13.38
N GLY A 196 12.23 41.53 -14.50
CA GLY A 196 12.45 40.13 -14.82
C GLY A 196 13.30 39.44 -13.74
N GLY A 197 12.74 38.41 -13.10
CA GLY A 197 13.42 37.54 -12.15
C GLY A 197 13.18 36.08 -12.52
N HIS A 198 14.15 35.49 -13.21
CA HIS A 198 14.22 34.07 -13.50
C HIS A 198 14.60 33.30 -12.22
N LYS A 199 13.86 32.23 -11.96
CA LYS A 199 14.13 31.02 -11.14
C LYS A 199 15.42 30.99 -10.32
N GLU A 200 15.27 30.77 -9.02
CA GLU A 200 16.11 29.83 -8.28
C GLU A 200 15.23 28.87 -7.46
N ASP A 201 15.25 27.61 -7.90
CA ASP A 201 14.53 26.48 -7.34
C ASP A 201 15.09 26.11 -5.96
N ALA A 202 14.32 26.39 -4.90
CA ALA A 202 14.50 25.72 -3.61
C ALA A 202 13.43 24.63 -3.47
N MET A 203 13.71 23.48 -4.09
CA MET A 203 12.94 22.25 -3.93
C MET A 203 13.05 21.77 -2.47
N HIS A 204 12.05 22.09 -1.64
CA HIS A 204 11.95 21.54 -0.30
C HIS A 204 11.35 20.13 -0.39
N ILE A 205 12.24 19.14 -0.43
CA ILE A 205 11.97 17.70 -0.35
C ILE A 205 10.98 17.42 0.78
N VAL A 206 9.76 17.00 0.41
CA VAL A 206 8.76 16.50 1.36
C VAL A 206 9.05 15.02 1.61
N GLY A 207 9.57 14.70 2.81
CA GLY A 207 9.79 13.32 3.24
C GLY A 207 10.80 13.06 4.36
N MET A 208 11.55 14.06 4.84
CA MET A 208 12.50 13.84 5.96
C MET A 208 12.54 15.04 6.93
N ARG A 209 11.58 15.16 7.85
CA ARG A 209 11.62 16.21 8.90
C ARG A 209 11.94 15.71 10.32
N ALA A 210 12.40 14.48 10.49
CA ALA A 210 12.71 13.96 11.82
C ALA A 210 14.12 14.29 12.35
N HIS A 211 15.08 14.73 11.52
CA HIS A 211 16.49 14.85 11.95
C HIS A 211 17.11 16.27 11.94
N ALA A 212 16.37 17.29 11.48
CA ALA A 212 16.90 18.65 11.31
C ALA A 212 16.59 19.63 12.46
N ALA A 213 15.94 19.16 13.55
CA ALA A 213 15.42 20.05 14.59
C ALA A 213 16.48 20.61 15.58
N ALA A 214 17.76 20.23 15.47
CA ALA A 214 18.77 20.60 16.48
C ALA A 214 19.61 21.86 16.17
N HIS A 215 19.63 22.40 14.96
CA HIS A 215 20.47 23.58 14.67
C HIS A 215 19.90 24.53 13.62
N ARG A 216 19.03 25.47 14.02
CA ARG A 216 18.98 26.84 13.47
C ARG A 216 18.46 27.82 14.53
N HIS A 217 19.30 28.80 14.90
CA HIS A 217 18.92 29.96 15.68
C HIS A 217 18.46 31.09 14.76
N SER A 218 17.22 31.54 14.90
CA SER A 218 16.82 32.97 14.87
C SER A 218 15.34 33.09 15.26
N HIS A 219 15.07 34.05 16.15
CA HIS A 219 13.79 34.44 16.76
C HIS A 219 12.76 34.92 15.69
N ALA A 220 11.42 34.89 15.82
CA ALA A 220 10.49 34.67 16.93
C ALA A 220 9.05 34.35 16.40
N HIS A 221 8.32 33.60 17.23
CA HIS A 221 6.85 33.48 17.42
C HIS A 221 5.87 33.25 16.26
N GLY A 222 5.51 31.96 16.10
CA GLY A 222 4.27 31.51 15.48
C GLY A 222 3.92 30.09 15.95
N ARG A 223 3.52 29.94 17.22
CA ARG A 223 3.01 28.67 17.74
C ARG A 223 1.72 28.34 16.97
N GLY A 224 1.74 27.30 16.14
CA GLY A 224 0.53 26.68 15.60
C GLY A 224 -0.33 26.18 16.76
N SER A 225 -1.29 26.99 17.19
CA SER A 225 -2.15 26.74 18.33
C SER A 225 -3.21 25.71 17.97
N CYS A 226 -3.22 24.58 18.68
CA CYS A 226 -4.29 23.57 18.64
C CYS A 226 -5.50 24.06 19.46
N HIS A 227 -6.11 25.20 19.13
CA HIS A 227 -7.35 25.65 19.78
C HIS A 227 -8.40 26.11 18.77
N GLY A 228 -9.57 25.47 18.85
CA GLY A 228 -10.81 25.95 18.23
C GLY A 228 -11.56 26.88 19.19
N GLY A 229 -12.10 27.98 18.63
CA GLY A 229 -13.11 28.84 19.26
C GLY A 229 -12.62 30.25 19.61
N GLY A 230 -13.07 31.26 18.86
CA GLY A 230 -12.94 32.67 19.22
C GLY A 230 -12.95 33.61 18.01
N THR A 231 -14.07 34.30 17.80
CA THR A 231 -14.30 35.33 16.79
C THR A 231 -13.39 36.55 16.95
N TYR A 232 -12.62 36.88 15.91
CA TYR A 232 -12.18 38.24 15.59
C TYR A 232 -11.86 38.34 14.10
N ASP A 233 -12.53 39.27 13.42
CA ASP A 233 -12.32 39.58 12.01
C ASP A 233 -10.97 40.27 11.81
N THR A 234 -10.09 39.64 11.02
CA THR A 234 -9.00 40.31 10.32
C THR A 234 -8.91 39.73 8.92
N HIS A 235 -9.35 40.51 7.92
CA HIS A 235 -9.18 40.22 6.51
C HIS A 235 -7.69 40.35 6.12
N ALA A 236 -7.00 39.22 6.03
CA ALA A 236 -5.70 39.11 5.38
C ALA A 236 -5.85 38.15 4.19
N HIS A 237 -5.77 38.69 2.97
CA HIS A 237 -5.67 37.91 1.74
C HIS A 237 -4.24 37.41 1.58
N GLY A 238 -3.89 36.37 2.34
CA GLY A 238 -2.72 35.54 2.09
C GLY A 238 -3.19 34.21 1.53
N HIS A 239 -2.88 33.92 0.27
CA HIS A 239 -3.01 32.57 -0.30
C HIS A 239 -1.96 31.64 0.35
N GLY A 240 -2.18 31.30 1.61
CA GLY A 240 -1.56 30.15 2.22
C GLY A 240 -2.29 28.92 1.70
N HIS A 241 -1.70 28.24 0.72
CA HIS A 241 -2.07 26.87 0.43
C HIS A 241 -1.84 26.06 1.71
N ASP A 242 -2.90 25.81 2.47
CA ASP A 242 -2.95 24.62 3.30
C ASP A 242 -2.80 23.45 2.32
N GLU A 243 -1.59 22.89 2.25
CA GLU A 243 -1.29 21.70 1.46
C GLU A 243 -2.00 20.50 2.12
N GLU A 244 -3.29 20.36 1.80
CA GLU A 244 -3.97 19.07 1.80
C GLU A 244 -3.13 18.10 0.96
N PRO A 245 -2.94 16.84 1.38
CA PRO A 245 -2.21 15.86 0.60
C PRO A 245 -2.84 15.79 -0.79
N SER A 246 -2.05 16.07 -1.80
CA SER A 246 -2.50 16.18 -3.18
C SER A 246 -3.25 14.89 -3.56
N GLN A 247 -4.48 15.03 -4.08
CA GLN A 247 -5.35 13.94 -4.52
C GLN A 247 -4.62 12.93 -5.43
N SER A 248 -3.56 13.41 -6.10
CA SER A 248 -2.57 12.70 -6.90
C SER A 248 -1.82 11.55 -6.22
N ARG A 249 -1.31 11.79 -5.00
CA ARG A 249 -0.51 10.82 -4.24
C ARG A 249 -1.35 9.60 -3.90
N HIS A 250 -2.58 9.83 -3.45
CA HIS A 250 -3.50 8.76 -3.11
C HIS A 250 -3.87 7.85 -4.30
N VAL A 251 -3.79 8.33 -5.55
CA VAL A 251 -4.06 7.46 -6.72
C VAL A 251 -2.89 6.52 -6.99
N VAL A 252 -1.67 7.04 -7.00
CA VAL A 252 -0.45 6.23 -7.23
C VAL A 252 -0.26 5.24 -6.10
N VAL A 253 -0.35 5.70 -4.85
CA VAL A 253 -0.32 4.85 -3.65
C VAL A 253 -1.42 3.79 -3.72
N SER A 254 -2.64 4.15 -4.14
CA SER A 254 -3.74 3.17 -4.26
C SER A 254 -3.55 2.15 -5.39
N GLN A 255 -2.87 2.49 -6.48
CA GLN A 255 -2.55 1.55 -7.57
C GLN A 255 -1.40 0.62 -7.21
N VAL A 256 -0.39 1.15 -6.51
CA VAL A 256 0.74 0.39 -5.98
C VAL A 256 0.27 -0.57 -4.88
N LEU A 257 -0.64 -0.13 -4.01
CA LEU A 257 -1.39 -0.96 -3.07
C LEU A 257 -2.10 -2.11 -3.76
N GLU A 258 -2.85 -1.80 -4.82
CA GLU A 258 -3.61 -2.80 -5.56
C GLU A 258 -2.66 -3.84 -6.17
N LEU A 259 -1.55 -3.43 -6.78
CA LEU A 259 -0.56 -4.36 -7.35
C LEU A 259 0.09 -5.27 -6.29
N GLY A 260 0.49 -4.70 -5.15
CA GLY A 260 1.09 -5.44 -4.04
C GLY A 260 0.13 -6.46 -3.44
N ILE A 261 -1.08 -6.03 -3.10
CA ILE A 261 -2.12 -6.87 -2.52
C ILE A 261 -2.58 -7.94 -3.51
N VAL A 262 -2.67 -7.64 -4.80
CA VAL A 262 -3.12 -8.60 -5.83
C VAL A 262 -2.09 -9.70 -6.03
N SER A 263 -0.80 -9.36 -6.11
CA SER A 263 0.27 -10.38 -6.23
C SER A 263 0.23 -11.36 -5.05
N HIS A 264 0.15 -10.82 -3.82
CA HIS A 264 0.04 -11.57 -2.58
C HIS A 264 -1.21 -12.47 -2.54
N SER A 265 -2.37 -11.90 -2.88
CA SER A 265 -3.67 -12.58 -2.87
C SER A 265 -3.75 -13.74 -3.88
N VAL A 266 -3.06 -13.62 -5.03
CA VAL A 266 -3.01 -14.69 -6.04
C VAL A 266 -2.15 -15.85 -5.54
N ILE A 267 -0.96 -15.59 -4.99
CA ILE A 267 -0.03 -16.64 -4.55
C ILE A 267 -0.65 -17.43 -3.41
N ILE A 268 -1.11 -16.75 -2.36
CA ILE A 268 -1.82 -17.39 -1.22
C ILE A 268 -3.00 -18.22 -1.73
N GLY A 269 -3.81 -17.64 -2.63
CA GLY A 269 -4.97 -18.33 -3.17
C GLY A 269 -4.57 -19.61 -3.90
N LEU A 270 -3.55 -19.56 -4.75
CA LEU A 270 -3.04 -20.73 -5.46
C LEU A 270 -2.50 -21.78 -4.49
N SER A 271 -1.67 -21.40 -3.51
CA SER A 271 -1.07 -22.32 -2.54
C SER A 271 -2.13 -23.03 -1.68
N LEU A 272 -3.12 -22.29 -1.17
CA LEU A 272 -4.27 -22.90 -0.47
C LEU A 272 -5.08 -23.81 -1.40
N GLY A 273 -5.33 -23.37 -2.64
CA GLY A 273 -6.08 -24.13 -3.63
C GLY A 273 -5.43 -25.47 -4.00
N VAL A 274 -4.10 -25.51 -4.07
CA VAL A 274 -3.32 -26.72 -4.36
C VAL A 274 -3.27 -27.67 -3.16
N SER A 275 -3.25 -27.13 -1.93
CA SER A 275 -3.15 -27.92 -0.69
C SER A 275 -4.22 -29.01 -0.59
N GLN A 276 -3.83 -30.22 -0.19
CA GLN A 276 -4.74 -31.38 -0.04
C GLN A 276 -4.90 -31.83 1.43
N SER A 277 -4.32 -31.08 2.36
CA SER A 277 -4.28 -31.41 3.79
C SER A 277 -5.26 -30.54 4.59
N PRO A 278 -6.37 -31.10 5.12
CA PRO A 278 -7.27 -30.36 6.01
C PRO A 278 -6.58 -29.74 7.23
N CYS A 279 -5.51 -30.37 7.72
CA CYS A 279 -4.72 -29.90 8.86
C CYS A 279 -4.04 -28.56 8.59
N THR A 280 -3.58 -28.35 7.35
CA THR A 280 -2.99 -27.09 6.89
C THR A 280 -4.09 -26.09 6.55
N ILE A 281 -5.12 -26.52 5.80
CA ILE A 281 -6.16 -25.60 5.31
C ILE A 281 -6.95 -24.97 6.48
N ARG A 282 -7.29 -25.72 7.54
CA ARG A 282 -8.12 -25.22 8.66
C ARG A 282 -7.58 -23.95 9.33
N PRO A 283 -6.35 -23.93 9.88
CA PRO A 283 -5.81 -22.74 10.50
C PRO A 283 -5.54 -21.63 9.48
N LEU A 284 -5.11 -21.98 8.26
CA LEU A 284 -4.96 -21.03 7.16
C LEU A 284 -6.26 -20.27 6.86
N VAL A 285 -7.43 -20.93 6.78
CA VAL A 285 -8.70 -20.20 6.56
C VAL A 285 -8.96 -19.13 7.62
N ALA A 286 -8.68 -19.43 8.89
CA ALA A 286 -8.86 -18.48 9.98
C ALA A 286 -7.87 -17.31 9.88
N ALA A 287 -6.59 -17.60 9.64
CA ALA A 287 -5.55 -16.60 9.48
C ALA A 287 -5.80 -15.69 8.26
N LEU A 288 -6.12 -16.29 7.11
CA LEU A 288 -6.43 -15.58 5.86
C LEU A 288 -7.67 -14.69 5.99
N SER A 289 -8.75 -15.20 6.59
CA SER A 289 -9.97 -14.40 6.79
C SER A 289 -9.72 -13.19 7.71
N PHE A 290 -8.88 -13.37 8.73
CA PHE A 290 -8.56 -12.30 9.67
C PHE A 290 -7.74 -11.19 9.01
N HIS A 291 -6.64 -11.51 8.32
CA HIS A 291 -5.84 -10.47 7.69
C HIS A 291 -6.52 -9.88 6.46
N GLN A 292 -7.24 -10.68 5.65
CA GLN A 292 -7.99 -10.17 4.50
C GLN A 292 -9.04 -9.13 4.92
N PHE A 293 -9.68 -9.32 6.07
CA PHE A 293 -10.58 -8.31 6.62
C PHE A 293 -9.87 -6.97 6.88
N PHE A 294 -8.70 -7.00 7.53
CA PHE A 294 -7.97 -5.79 7.88
C PHE A 294 -7.23 -5.15 6.70
N GLU A 295 -6.76 -5.94 5.73
CA GLU A 295 -6.27 -5.46 4.44
C GLU A 295 -7.38 -4.75 3.66
N GLY A 296 -8.57 -5.35 3.62
CA GLY A 296 -9.75 -4.73 3.03
C GLY A 296 -10.14 -3.44 3.75
N PHE A 297 -10.07 -3.41 5.08
CA PHE A 297 -10.31 -2.22 5.88
C PHE A 297 -9.30 -1.10 5.58
N ALA A 298 -8.00 -1.42 5.47
CA ALA A 298 -6.99 -0.45 5.11
C ALA A 298 -7.22 0.11 3.69
N LEU A 299 -7.46 -0.76 2.71
CA LEU A 299 -7.78 -0.36 1.33
C LEU A 299 -9.03 0.51 1.28
N GLY A 300 -10.11 0.11 1.96
CA GLY A 300 -11.33 0.88 2.07
C GLY A 300 -11.10 2.25 2.73
N GLY A 301 -10.18 2.33 3.70
CA GLY A 301 -9.71 3.56 4.33
C GLY A 301 -8.97 4.49 3.36
N CYS A 302 -8.11 3.96 2.50
CA CYS A 302 -7.43 4.74 1.46
C CYS A 302 -8.40 5.21 0.37
N ILE A 303 -9.26 4.32 -0.15
CA ILE A 303 -10.33 4.67 -1.11
C ILE A 303 -11.28 5.71 -0.49
N SER A 304 -11.54 5.55 0.81
CA SER A 304 -12.00 6.43 1.89
C SER A 304 -11.59 7.91 1.90
N GLU A 305 -10.36 8.15 1.50
CA GLU A 305 -9.69 9.44 1.60
C GLU A 305 -9.44 10.01 0.21
N ALA A 306 -9.15 9.15 -0.79
CA ALA A 306 -8.83 9.51 -2.18
C ALA A 306 -9.96 10.17 -3.02
N GLN A 307 -11.14 10.42 -2.44
CA GLN A 307 -12.33 11.03 -3.10
C GLN A 307 -12.70 10.43 -4.48
N PHE A 308 -12.43 9.14 -4.71
CA PHE A 308 -12.78 8.48 -5.98
C PHE A 308 -14.29 8.48 -6.23
N LYS A 309 -14.68 8.53 -7.52
CA LYS A 309 -16.06 8.26 -7.94
C LYS A 309 -16.47 6.88 -7.44
N SER A 310 -17.71 6.76 -6.93
CA SER A 310 -18.23 5.50 -6.34
C SER A 310 -18.06 4.28 -7.24
N SER A 311 -18.11 4.43 -8.56
CA SER A 311 -17.91 3.32 -9.51
C SER A 311 -16.47 2.80 -9.53
N SER A 312 -15.46 3.68 -9.42
CA SER A 312 -14.05 3.28 -9.38
C SER A 312 -13.70 2.65 -8.03
N ALA A 313 -14.21 3.23 -6.93
CA ALA A 313 -14.11 2.65 -5.61
C ALA A 313 -14.72 1.23 -5.55
N LEU A 314 -15.89 1.04 -6.19
CA LEU A 314 -16.53 -0.27 -6.27
C LEU A 314 -15.74 -1.26 -7.13
N LEU A 315 -15.17 -0.82 -8.25
CA LEU A 315 -14.35 -1.67 -9.11
C LEU A 315 -13.12 -2.21 -8.36
N MET A 316 -12.39 -1.33 -7.66
CA MET A 316 -11.22 -1.72 -6.86
C MET A 316 -11.60 -2.68 -5.72
N ALA A 317 -12.72 -2.42 -5.04
CA ALA A 317 -13.23 -3.30 -3.99
C ALA A 317 -13.59 -4.70 -4.51
N ILE A 318 -14.20 -4.78 -5.70
CA ILE A 318 -14.54 -6.06 -6.35
C ILE A 318 -13.26 -6.81 -6.74
N PHE A 319 -12.28 -6.11 -7.30
CA PHE A 319 -11.02 -6.72 -7.72
C PHE A 319 -10.27 -7.31 -6.52
N PHE A 320 -10.14 -6.55 -5.43
CA PHE A 320 -9.59 -7.03 -4.16
C PHE A 320 -10.30 -8.28 -3.65
N ALA A 321 -11.65 -8.25 -3.59
CA ALA A 321 -12.42 -9.34 -2.98
C ALA A 321 -12.43 -10.63 -3.82
N ILE A 322 -12.37 -10.54 -5.15
CA ILE A 322 -12.42 -11.71 -6.05
C ILE A 322 -11.05 -12.36 -6.26
N THR A 323 -9.96 -11.61 -6.12
CA THR A 323 -8.61 -12.10 -6.45
C THR A 323 -8.23 -13.36 -5.67
N THR A 324 -8.38 -13.38 -4.34
CA THR A 324 -8.04 -14.55 -3.52
C THR A 324 -8.95 -15.76 -3.81
N PRO A 325 -10.30 -15.64 -3.84
CA PRO A 325 -11.19 -16.71 -4.29
C PRO A 325 -10.87 -17.27 -5.68
N ALA A 326 -10.52 -16.40 -6.63
CA ALA A 326 -10.11 -16.81 -7.96
C ALA A 326 -8.81 -17.61 -7.90
N GLY A 327 -7.82 -17.16 -7.12
CA GLY A 327 -6.59 -17.90 -6.84
C GLY A 327 -6.86 -19.30 -6.28
N ILE A 328 -7.72 -19.43 -5.27
CA ILE A 328 -8.11 -20.73 -4.69
C ILE A 328 -8.78 -21.63 -5.72
N THR A 329 -9.67 -21.08 -6.53
CA THR A 329 -10.39 -21.83 -7.56
C THR A 329 -9.43 -22.34 -8.65
N VAL A 330 -8.50 -21.48 -9.11
CA VAL A 330 -7.46 -21.86 -10.07
C VAL A 330 -6.53 -22.90 -9.45
N GLY A 331 -6.07 -22.68 -8.21
CA GLY A 331 -5.19 -23.59 -7.47
C GLY A 331 -5.81 -24.98 -7.33
N ALA A 332 -7.09 -25.06 -6.99
CA ALA A 332 -7.84 -26.30 -6.90
C ALA A 332 -7.97 -27.00 -8.27
N GLY A 333 -8.17 -26.24 -9.35
CA GLY A 333 -8.24 -26.78 -10.71
C GLY A 333 -6.91 -27.33 -11.22
N VAL A 334 -5.79 -26.73 -10.83
CA VAL A 334 -4.45 -27.17 -11.25
C VAL A 334 -3.79 -28.17 -10.30
N ALA A 335 -4.39 -28.41 -9.13
CA ALA A 335 -3.82 -29.26 -8.07
C ALA A 335 -3.49 -30.70 -8.51
N SER A 336 -4.14 -31.20 -9.57
CA SER A 336 -3.91 -32.55 -10.09
C SER A 336 -2.62 -32.69 -10.92
N PHE A 337 -2.08 -31.58 -11.46
CA PHE A 337 -0.91 -31.59 -12.33
C PHE A 337 0.18 -30.60 -11.90
N TYR A 338 -0.11 -29.71 -10.95
CA TYR A 338 0.87 -28.83 -10.32
C TYR A 338 1.59 -29.56 -9.17
N ASN A 339 2.91 -29.49 -9.18
CA ASN A 339 3.75 -30.11 -8.16
C ASN A 339 4.40 -29.01 -7.29
N PRO A 340 3.87 -28.72 -6.09
CA PRO A 340 4.44 -27.70 -5.20
C PRO A 340 5.85 -28.07 -4.73
N ASN A 341 6.17 -29.37 -4.63
CA ASN A 341 7.46 -29.87 -4.16
C ASN A 341 8.52 -29.98 -5.29
N SER A 342 8.46 -29.06 -6.26
CA SER A 342 9.44 -28.97 -7.35
C SER A 342 10.35 -27.76 -7.18
N PRO A 343 11.65 -27.84 -7.56
CA PRO A 343 12.58 -26.71 -7.43
C PRO A 343 12.06 -25.43 -8.07
N ARG A 344 11.43 -25.55 -9.24
CA ARG A 344 10.85 -24.41 -9.95
C ARG A 344 9.70 -23.77 -9.18
N ALA A 345 8.80 -24.57 -8.59
CA ALA A 345 7.68 -24.05 -7.82
C ALA A 345 8.18 -23.24 -6.62
N LEU A 346 9.10 -23.80 -5.85
CA LEU A 346 9.69 -23.17 -4.67
C LEU A 346 10.44 -21.86 -5.00
N VAL A 347 11.19 -21.82 -6.12
CA VAL A 347 11.85 -20.57 -6.53
C VAL A 347 10.83 -19.51 -6.92
N VAL A 348 9.78 -19.88 -7.66
CA VAL A 348 8.76 -18.92 -8.10
C VAL A 348 7.97 -18.39 -6.90
N GLU A 349 7.49 -19.29 -6.03
CA GLU A 349 6.80 -18.96 -4.78
C GLU A 349 7.66 -18.03 -3.93
N GLY A 350 8.87 -18.45 -3.59
CA GLY A 350 9.73 -17.68 -2.72
C GLY A 350 10.14 -16.31 -3.26
N ILE A 351 10.38 -16.16 -4.57
CA ILE A 351 10.66 -14.84 -5.17
C ILE A 351 9.42 -13.95 -5.13
N LEU A 352 8.26 -14.48 -5.48
CA LEU A 352 7.03 -13.69 -5.51
C LEU A 352 6.59 -13.28 -4.10
N ASP A 353 6.65 -14.18 -3.12
CA ASP A 353 6.35 -13.88 -1.71
C ASP A 353 7.32 -12.87 -1.12
N SER A 354 8.61 -12.94 -1.49
CA SER A 354 9.59 -11.92 -1.11
C SER A 354 9.24 -10.55 -1.66
N MET A 355 8.85 -10.49 -2.94
CA MET A 355 8.43 -9.23 -3.58
C MET A 355 7.20 -8.67 -2.90
N SER A 356 6.18 -9.50 -2.66
CA SER A 356 4.94 -9.12 -1.97
C SER A 356 5.22 -8.65 -0.55
N ALA A 357 6.07 -9.36 0.23
CA ALA A 357 6.51 -8.96 1.55
C ALA A 357 7.13 -7.55 1.55
N GLY A 358 8.06 -7.30 0.64
CA GLY A 358 8.72 -6.00 0.50
C GLY A 358 7.75 -4.86 0.20
N ILE A 359 6.79 -5.09 -0.70
CA ILE A 359 5.74 -4.12 -1.01
C ILE A 359 4.87 -3.88 0.23
N LEU A 360 4.35 -4.92 0.90
CA LEU A 360 3.50 -4.78 2.09
C LEU A 360 4.20 -4.07 3.25
N ILE A 361 5.50 -4.35 3.47
CA ILE A 361 6.31 -3.67 4.48
C ILE A 361 6.43 -2.18 4.17
N TYR A 362 6.74 -1.82 2.92
CA TYR A 362 6.77 -0.41 2.50
C TYR A 362 5.42 0.25 2.74
N MET A 363 4.35 -0.41 2.27
CA MET A 363 2.99 0.10 2.37
C MET A 363 2.58 0.37 3.83
N ALA A 364 2.88 -0.56 4.74
CA ALA A 364 2.55 -0.41 6.14
C ALA A 364 3.37 0.72 6.80
N LEU A 365 4.69 0.77 6.58
CA LEU A 365 5.56 1.75 7.25
C LEU A 365 5.38 3.17 6.70
N VAL A 366 5.34 3.33 5.38
CA VAL A 366 5.37 4.64 4.73
C VAL A 366 3.96 5.17 4.50
N ASP A 367 3.09 4.38 3.89
CA ASP A 367 1.80 4.91 3.42
C ASP A 367 0.69 4.82 4.46
N LEU A 368 0.79 3.92 5.43
CA LEU A 368 -0.17 3.82 6.53
C LEU A 368 0.36 4.48 7.82
N ILE A 369 1.51 4.02 8.33
CA ILE A 369 2.02 4.51 9.62
C ILE A 369 2.54 5.94 9.50
N ALA A 370 3.50 6.22 8.61
CA ALA A 370 4.09 7.55 8.54
C ALA A 370 3.06 8.60 8.12
N ALA A 371 2.25 8.33 7.08
CA ALA A 371 1.22 9.26 6.63
C ALA A 371 0.16 9.59 7.71
N ASP A 372 -0.36 8.59 8.43
CA ASP A 372 -1.41 8.83 9.44
C ASP A 372 -0.85 9.39 10.76
N PHE A 373 0.30 8.89 11.25
CA PHE A 373 0.84 9.22 12.57
C PHE A 373 1.59 10.56 12.61
N LEU A 374 2.14 11.01 11.48
CA LEU A 374 2.76 12.34 11.38
C LEU A 374 1.74 13.44 11.09
N SER A 375 0.45 13.11 10.98
CA SER A 375 -0.61 14.08 10.71
C SER A 375 -0.81 15.06 11.89
N LYS A 376 -1.16 16.32 11.57
CA LYS A 376 -1.46 17.39 12.54
C LYS A 376 -2.55 16.99 13.53
N ARG A 377 -3.47 16.11 13.11
CA ARG A 377 -4.57 15.56 13.92
C ARG A 377 -4.07 14.71 15.10
N MET A 378 -3.05 13.86 14.89
CA MET A 378 -2.46 13.06 15.96
C MET A 378 -1.60 13.92 16.90
N SER A 379 -0.82 14.87 16.34
CA SER A 379 0.06 15.73 17.13
C SER A 379 -0.69 16.65 18.11
N CYS A 380 -1.93 17.03 17.81
CA CYS A 380 -2.75 17.87 18.70
C CYS A 380 -3.52 17.06 19.78
N ASN A 381 -3.56 15.72 19.72
CA ASN A 381 -4.28 14.88 20.69
C ASN A 381 -3.41 13.71 21.20
N PRO A 382 -2.65 13.89 22.29
CA PRO A 382 -1.69 12.89 22.76
C PRO A 382 -2.38 11.59 23.23
N ARG A 383 -3.63 11.67 23.72
CA ARG A 383 -4.38 10.47 24.11
C ARG A 383 -4.72 9.59 22.92
N LEU A 384 -5.14 10.20 21.82
CA LEU A 384 -5.42 9.49 20.57
C LEU A 384 -4.13 8.92 19.98
N GLN A 385 -3.04 9.68 20.02
CA GLN A 385 -1.73 9.22 19.52
C GLN A 385 -1.21 7.99 20.28
N VAL A 386 -1.24 8.01 21.62
CA VAL A 386 -0.87 6.85 22.44
C VAL A 386 -1.81 5.67 22.17
N GLY A 387 -3.12 5.92 22.07
CA GLY A 387 -4.09 4.89 21.71
C GLY A 387 -3.81 4.23 20.36
N SER A 388 -3.44 5.03 19.35
CA SER A 388 -3.06 4.53 18.02
C SER A 388 -1.79 3.69 18.05
N TYR A 389 -0.75 4.09 18.80
CA TYR A 389 0.45 3.25 18.95
C TYR A 389 0.14 1.92 19.63
N ILE A 390 -0.68 1.92 20.69
CA ILE A 390 -1.11 0.68 21.34
C ILE A 390 -1.88 -0.20 20.35
N ALA A 391 -2.83 0.39 19.60
CA ALA A 391 -3.60 -0.34 18.60
C ALA A 391 -2.72 -0.93 17.49
N LEU A 392 -1.70 -0.19 17.03
CA LEU A 392 -0.71 -0.64 16.06
C LEU A 392 0.04 -1.89 16.55
N PHE A 393 0.60 -1.85 17.76
CA PHE A 393 1.29 -3.00 18.33
C PHE A 393 0.36 -4.19 18.56
N LEU A 394 -0.87 -3.94 19.02
CA LEU A 394 -1.87 -5.01 19.19
C LEU A 394 -2.23 -5.68 17.86
N GLY A 395 -2.35 -4.92 16.77
CA GLY A 395 -2.58 -5.46 15.43
C GLY A 395 -1.44 -6.34 14.97
N ALA A 396 -0.20 -5.86 15.11
CA ALA A 396 0.99 -6.64 14.76
C ALA A 396 1.11 -7.93 15.59
N MET A 397 0.88 -7.85 16.90
CA MET A 397 0.90 -9.01 17.79
C MET A 397 -0.22 -10.01 17.48
N ALA A 398 -1.42 -9.54 17.16
CA ALA A 398 -2.53 -10.42 16.80
C ALA A 398 -2.22 -11.23 15.55
N MET A 399 -1.72 -10.57 14.50
CA MET A 399 -1.34 -11.25 13.25
C MET A 399 -0.15 -12.20 13.47
N ALA A 400 0.88 -11.78 14.18
CA ALA A 400 2.03 -12.64 14.49
C ALA A 400 1.64 -13.86 15.34
N SER A 401 0.66 -13.72 16.24
CA SER A 401 0.17 -14.85 17.04
C SER A 401 -0.59 -15.86 16.19
N LEU A 402 -1.34 -15.41 15.17
CA LEU A 402 -2.04 -16.31 14.25
C LEU A 402 -1.06 -17.13 13.41
N ALA A 403 0.10 -16.56 13.06
CA ALA A 403 1.16 -17.27 12.34
C ALA A 403 1.77 -18.44 13.12
N ILE A 404 1.61 -18.50 14.45
CA ILE A 404 2.08 -19.66 15.25
C ILE A 404 1.21 -20.91 15.00
N TRP A 405 -0.05 -20.69 14.62
CA TRP A 405 -1.05 -21.76 14.47
C TRP A 405 -1.39 -22.06 13.02
N ALA A 406 -1.04 -21.16 12.09
CA ALA A 406 -1.11 -21.35 10.64
C ALA A 406 0.05 -22.21 10.18
#